data_AF-A0A1I3MGF7-F1
#
_entry.id   AF-A0A1I3MGF7-F1
#
_cell.length_a   1.000
_cell.length_b   1.000
_cell.length_c   1.000
_cell.angle_alpha   90.00
_cell.angle_beta   90.00
_cell.angle_gamma   90.00
#
_symmetry.space_group_name_H-M   'P 1'
#
loop_
_entity.id
_entity.type
_entity.pdbx_description
1 polymer ?
#
loop_
_entity_poly.entity_id
_entity_poly.type
_entity_poly.pdbx_seq_one_letter_code
_entity_poly.pdbx_strand_id
1 'polypeptide(L)'
;MKKASKSQQGAVAIEFAMLFAVFFVVVYAIIAYSLPMLLMLTFKQVSADAARATLQVDPGNAAYSQLLSREITAVVQRSWLPEGWRSGDCPAPEQDAAGLNWSPLPGHAGQPSYGNIALDNRDPLAPRYVLHVCLQRRYNPDGASEQRAIVPTLRLLGISIPGLPEENGEVVIRGATTVTL
;
A
#
# COMPACT_ATOMS: atom_id res chain seq x y z
N MET A 1 20.20 3.11 -69.17
CA MET A 1 20.48 3.99 -68.00
C MET A 1 20.06 3.25 -66.73
N LYS A 2 21.00 2.85 -65.86
CA LYS A 2 20.67 2.21 -64.57
C LYS A 2 20.58 3.29 -63.48
N LYS A 3 19.39 3.48 -62.92
CA LYS A 3 19.16 4.38 -61.77
C LYS A 3 19.70 3.69 -60.52
N ALA A 4 20.74 4.26 -59.91
CA ALA A 4 21.24 3.80 -58.63
C ALA A 4 20.19 4.11 -57.55
N SER A 5 19.66 3.07 -56.91
CA SER A 5 18.84 3.20 -55.69
C SER A 5 19.73 3.79 -54.60
N LYS A 6 19.51 5.04 -54.22
CA LYS A 6 20.17 5.64 -53.05
C LYS A 6 19.61 4.95 -51.80
N SER A 7 20.41 4.07 -51.21
CA SER A 7 20.18 3.55 -49.86
C SER A 7 20.12 4.73 -48.88
N GLN A 8 18.93 4.97 -48.30
CA GLN A 8 18.72 6.03 -47.31
C GLN A 8 19.13 5.55 -45.92
N GLN A 9 20.42 5.61 -45.62
CA GLN A 9 20.98 5.21 -44.32
C GLN A 9 20.52 6.10 -43.14
N GLY A 10 20.00 7.31 -43.41
CA GLY A 10 19.55 8.24 -42.38
C GLY A 10 18.16 7.93 -41.79
N ALA A 11 17.27 7.30 -42.56
CA ALA A 11 15.91 6.99 -42.10
C ALA A 11 15.93 5.95 -40.96
N VAL A 12 16.76 4.92 -41.10
CA VAL A 12 16.94 3.85 -40.11
C VAL A 12 17.45 4.41 -38.77
N ALA A 13 18.32 5.43 -38.80
CA ALA A 13 18.86 6.03 -37.58
C ALA A 13 17.80 6.79 -36.78
N ILE A 14 16.89 7.52 -37.45
CA ILE A 14 15.81 8.27 -36.80
C ILE A 14 14.78 7.30 -36.21
N GLU A 15 14.41 6.27 -36.96
CA GLU A 15 13.48 5.24 -36.50
C GLU A 15 14.04 4.50 -35.26
N PHE A 16 15.32 4.13 -35.30
CA PHE A 16 15.99 3.51 -34.15
C PHE A 16 16.04 4.45 -32.93
N ALA A 17 16.31 5.75 -33.12
CA ALA A 17 16.34 6.71 -32.01
C ALA A 17 14.99 6.81 -31.29
N MET A 18 13.87 6.77 -32.02
CA MET A 18 12.53 6.78 -31.42
C MET A 18 12.25 5.47 -30.67
N LEU A 19 12.50 4.31 -31.28
CA LEU A 19 12.29 3.00 -30.65
C LEU A 19 13.15 2.82 -29.41
N PHE A 20 14.39 3.30 -29.46
CA PHE A 20 15.30 3.30 -28.32
C PHE A 20 14.70 4.06 -27.14
N ALA A 21 14.24 5.29 -27.34
CA ALA A 21 13.60 6.07 -26.28
C ALA A 21 12.36 5.38 -25.70
N VAL A 22 11.48 4.85 -26.56
CA VAL A 22 10.27 4.13 -26.13
C VAL A 22 10.62 2.90 -25.28
N PHE A 23 11.64 2.13 -25.66
CA PHE A 23 12.09 0.97 -24.88
C PHE A 23 12.49 1.36 -23.45
N PHE A 24 13.30 2.41 -23.28
CA PHE A 24 13.70 2.87 -21.95
C PHE A 24 12.51 3.39 -21.14
N VAL A 25 11.56 4.10 -21.76
CA VAL A 25 10.34 4.57 -21.08
C VAL A 25 9.52 3.39 -20.56
N VAL A 26 9.32 2.36 -21.38
CA VAL A 26 8.55 1.17 -20.98
C VAL A 26 9.27 0.38 -19.88
N VAL A 27 10.59 0.15 -20.01
CA VAL A 27 11.38 -0.53 -18.96
C VAL A 27 11.34 0.24 -17.66
N TYR A 28 11.53 1.56 -17.72
CA TYR A 28 11.43 2.43 -16.56
C TYR A 28 10.04 2.33 -15.92
N ALA A 29 8.97 2.41 -16.71
CA ALA A 29 7.61 2.29 -16.20
C ALA A 29 7.38 0.92 -15.52
N ILE A 30 7.80 -0.18 -16.13
CA ILE A 30 7.67 -1.51 -15.54
C ILE A 30 8.36 -1.56 -14.18
N ILE A 31 9.62 -1.14 -14.10
CA ILE A 31 10.38 -1.19 -12.84
C ILE A 31 9.77 -0.25 -11.79
N ALA A 32 9.50 0.99 -12.18
CA ALA A 32 9.08 2.02 -11.23
C ALA A 32 7.67 1.80 -10.69
N TYR A 33 6.75 1.24 -11.48
CA TYR A 33 5.40 0.90 -11.01
C TYR A 33 5.31 -0.50 -10.38
N SER A 34 6.16 -1.46 -10.75
CA SER A 34 6.11 -2.82 -10.17
C SER A 34 6.42 -2.84 -8.68
N LEU A 35 7.41 -2.09 -8.21
CA LEU A 35 7.81 -2.04 -6.80
C LEU A 35 6.69 -1.53 -5.86
N PRO A 36 6.11 -0.33 -6.06
CA PRO A 36 5.03 0.15 -5.19
C PRO A 36 3.78 -0.73 -5.30
N MET A 37 3.48 -1.27 -6.49
CA MET A 37 2.37 -2.20 -6.68
C MET A 37 2.59 -3.48 -5.86
N LEU A 38 3.76 -4.11 -5.96
CA LEU A 38 4.12 -5.31 -5.21
C LEU A 38 4.06 -5.07 -3.71
N LEU A 39 4.53 -3.91 -3.24
CA LEU A 39 4.44 -3.54 -1.84
C LEU A 39 2.99 -3.39 -1.38
N MET A 40 2.14 -2.72 -2.18
CA MET A 40 0.71 -2.57 -1.90
C MET A 40 0.00 -3.94 -1.86
N LEU A 41 0.31 -4.83 -2.81
CA LEU A 41 -0.19 -6.21 -2.85
C LEU A 41 0.23 -6.99 -1.60
N THR A 42 1.48 -6.86 -1.19
CA THR A 42 2.00 -7.49 0.03
C THR A 42 1.28 -6.99 1.28
N PHE A 43 1.11 -5.68 1.42
CA PHE A 43 0.38 -5.10 2.56
C PHE A 43 -1.07 -5.58 2.60
N LYS A 44 -1.75 -5.66 1.45
CA LYS A 44 -3.10 -6.24 1.35
C LYS A 44 -3.14 -7.71 1.76
N GLN A 45 -2.18 -8.51 1.33
CA GLN A 45 -2.09 -9.91 1.70
C GLN A 45 -1.89 -10.07 3.22
N VAL A 46 -0.93 -9.35 3.80
CA VAL A 46 -0.64 -9.40 5.24
C VAL A 46 -1.83 -8.89 6.06
N SER A 47 -2.50 -7.82 5.63
CA SER A 47 -3.71 -7.34 6.31
C SER A 47 -4.84 -8.36 6.25
N ALA A 48 -4.99 -9.08 5.14
CA ALA A 48 -6.01 -10.12 5.00
C ALA A 48 -5.72 -11.33 5.89
N ASP A 49 -4.46 -11.77 5.95
CA ASP A 49 -4.06 -12.88 6.83
C ASP A 49 -4.20 -12.50 8.31
N ALA A 50 -3.84 -11.27 8.68
CA ALA A 50 -4.04 -10.76 10.02
C ALA A 50 -5.53 -10.64 10.38
N ALA A 51 -6.38 -10.16 9.46
CA ALA A 51 -7.83 -10.12 9.66
C ALA A 51 -8.42 -11.52 9.85
N ARG A 52 -8.00 -12.51 9.05
CA ARG A 52 -8.46 -13.90 9.20
C ARG A 52 -8.06 -14.51 10.54
N ALA A 53 -6.85 -14.21 11.02
CA ALA A 53 -6.37 -14.72 12.31
C ALA A 53 -7.27 -14.26 13.47
N THR A 54 -7.94 -13.11 13.35
CA THR A 54 -8.85 -12.62 14.39
C THR A 54 -10.16 -13.39 14.53
N LEU A 55 -10.54 -14.22 13.55
CA LEU A 55 -11.78 -15.02 13.62
C LEU A 55 -11.78 -16.04 14.76
N GLN A 56 -10.61 -16.38 15.29
CA GLN A 56 -10.50 -17.27 16.45
C GLN A 56 -10.70 -16.56 17.79
N VAL A 57 -10.80 -15.23 17.79
CA VAL A 57 -10.94 -14.41 19.01
C VAL A 57 -12.41 -14.38 19.43
N ASP A 58 -12.68 -14.77 20.68
CA ASP A 58 -14.03 -14.76 21.25
C ASP A 58 -14.57 -13.33 21.40
N PRO A 59 -15.67 -12.95 20.71
CA PRO A 59 -16.29 -11.63 20.84
C PRO A 59 -16.93 -11.37 22.20
N GLY A 60 -17.19 -12.42 23.00
CA GLY A 60 -17.72 -12.28 24.36
C GLY A 60 -16.69 -11.83 25.40
N ASN A 61 -15.42 -11.75 25.03
CA ASN A 61 -14.35 -11.38 25.96
C ASN A 61 -14.35 -9.88 26.26
N ALA A 62 -14.31 -9.49 27.54
CA ALA A 62 -14.25 -8.07 27.94
C ALA A 62 -13.02 -7.32 27.38
N ALA A 63 -11.94 -8.02 27.04
CA ALA A 63 -10.73 -7.49 26.44
C ALA A 63 -10.64 -7.73 24.92
N TYR A 64 -11.80 -7.80 24.23
CA TYR A 64 -11.87 -8.17 22.82
C TYR A 64 -10.96 -7.33 21.92
N SER A 65 -10.98 -5.99 22.05
CA SER A 65 -10.15 -5.11 21.21
C SER A 65 -8.64 -5.29 21.46
N GLN A 66 -8.23 -5.57 22.70
CA GLN A 66 -6.83 -5.89 23.02
C GLN A 66 -6.43 -7.25 22.42
N LEU A 67 -7.31 -8.24 22.44
CA LEU A 67 -7.05 -9.55 21.86
C LEU A 67 -6.95 -9.50 20.32
N LEU A 68 -7.84 -8.74 19.66
CA LEU A 68 -7.75 -8.47 18.23
C LEU A 68 -6.41 -7.83 17.87
N SER A 69 -6.03 -6.76 18.60
CA SER A 69 -4.76 -6.06 18.37
C SER A 69 -3.55 -6.98 18.55
N ARG A 70 -3.56 -7.82 19.60
CA ARG A 70 -2.51 -8.82 19.84
C ARG A 70 -2.36 -9.79 18.68
N GLU A 71 -3.47 -10.35 18.19
CA GLU A 71 -3.44 -11.33 17.11
C GLU A 71 -2.97 -10.70 15.78
N ILE A 72 -3.51 -9.53 15.44
CA ILE A 72 -3.09 -8.77 14.25
C ILE A 72 -1.59 -8.47 14.33
N THR A 73 -1.13 -7.96 15.47
CA THR A 73 0.28 -7.64 15.70
C THR A 73 1.15 -8.89 15.55
N ALA A 74 0.73 -10.04 16.10
CA ALA A 74 1.49 -11.29 15.97
C ALA A 74 1.65 -11.72 14.50
N VAL A 75 0.61 -11.61 13.68
CA VAL A 75 0.69 -11.92 12.25
C VAL A 75 1.59 -10.93 11.51
N VAL A 76 1.44 -9.62 11.77
CA VAL A 76 2.27 -8.59 11.14
C VAL A 76 3.75 -8.78 11.49
N GLN A 77 4.07 -9.07 12.75
CA GLN A 77 5.45 -9.33 13.20
C GLN A 77 6.08 -10.58 12.60
N ARG A 78 5.26 -11.61 12.31
CA ARG A 78 5.72 -12.85 11.64
C ARG A 78 5.81 -12.74 10.12
N SER A 79 5.29 -11.66 9.54
CA SER A 79 5.38 -11.45 8.10
C SER A 79 6.83 -11.24 7.66
N TRP A 80 7.11 -11.49 6.40
CA TRP A 80 8.44 -11.33 5.82
C TRP A 80 8.87 -9.86 5.65
N LEU A 81 7.96 -8.90 5.90
CA LEU A 81 8.22 -7.48 5.73
C LEU A 81 9.28 -6.98 6.75
N PRO A 82 10.23 -6.13 6.31
CA PRO A 82 11.18 -5.49 7.23
C PRO A 82 10.45 -4.68 8.30
N GLU A 83 11.02 -4.60 9.52
CA GLU A 83 10.36 -3.93 10.66
C GLU A 83 10.01 -2.47 10.35
N GLY A 84 10.95 -1.72 9.78
CA GLY A 84 10.73 -0.31 9.41
C GLY A 84 9.73 -0.09 8.27
N TRP A 85 9.16 -1.15 7.68
CA TRP A 85 8.16 -1.06 6.62
C TRP A 85 6.76 -1.42 7.10
N ARG A 86 6.63 -1.91 8.34
CA ARG A 86 5.38 -2.36 8.95
C ARG A 86 4.78 -1.29 9.84
N SER A 87 4.52 -0.09 9.30
CA SER A 87 3.85 0.96 10.09
C SER A 87 2.33 0.78 10.10
N GLY A 88 1.72 1.09 11.24
CA GLY A 88 0.28 1.09 11.44
C GLY A 88 -0.25 2.52 11.49
N ASP A 89 -1.18 2.77 12.40
CA ASP A 89 -1.86 4.05 12.65
C ASP A 89 -2.44 4.63 11.37
N CYS A 90 -3.02 3.75 10.56
CA CYS A 90 -3.79 4.18 9.41
C CYS A 90 -4.99 5.00 9.92
N PRO A 91 -5.35 6.10 9.23
CA PRO A 91 -6.61 6.75 9.49
C PRO A 91 -7.72 5.72 9.36
N ALA A 92 -8.77 5.89 10.16
CA ALA A 92 -10.00 5.14 9.95
C ALA A 92 -10.39 5.27 8.48
N PRO A 93 -10.88 4.19 7.86
CA PRO A 93 -11.25 4.26 6.46
C PRO A 93 -12.28 5.38 6.29
N GLU A 94 -12.04 6.23 5.28
CA GLU A 94 -12.65 7.55 5.13
C GLU A 94 -14.15 7.42 4.97
N GLN A 95 -14.89 7.41 6.10
CA GLN A 95 -16.37 7.29 6.17
C GLN A 95 -16.95 6.55 4.96
N ASP A 96 -16.41 5.38 4.68
CA ASP A 96 -16.39 4.82 3.34
C ASP A 96 -17.69 4.06 3.12
N ALA A 97 -18.67 4.78 2.56
CA ALA A 97 -19.96 4.28 2.09
C ALA A 97 -20.89 3.61 3.13
N ALA A 98 -20.41 3.30 4.33
CA ALA A 98 -21.17 2.58 5.35
C ALA A 98 -21.62 3.42 6.56
N GLY A 99 -21.02 4.58 6.83
CA GLY A 99 -21.43 5.42 7.96
C GLY A 99 -21.25 4.73 9.33
N LEU A 100 -20.23 3.88 9.46
CA LEU A 100 -19.90 3.20 10.72
C LEU A 100 -19.06 4.11 11.64
N ASN A 101 -19.25 3.95 12.94
CA ASN A 101 -18.45 4.65 13.96
C ASN A 101 -17.18 3.85 14.25
N TRP A 102 -16.09 4.19 13.54
CA TRP A 102 -14.79 3.55 13.69
C TRP A 102 -14.06 4.03 14.95
N SER A 103 -13.43 3.07 15.65
CA SER A 103 -12.51 3.31 16.75
C SER A 103 -11.20 2.57 16.49
N PRO A 104 -10.03 3.20 16.72
CA PRO A 104 -8.75 2.52 16.56
C PRO A 104 -8.58 1.42 17.60
N LEU A 105 -8.02 0.28 17.19
CA LEU A 105 -7.53 -0.72 18.12
C LEU A 105 -6.34 -0.15 18.91
N PRO A 106 -6.09 -0.61 20.15
CA PRO A 106 -4.91 -0.20 20.89
C PRO A 106 -3.64 -0.73 20.21
N GLY A 107 -2.51 -0.03 20.37
CA GLY A 107 -1.20 -0.60 20.05
C GLY A 107 -0.86 -1.79 20.96
N HIS A 108 0.01 -2.69 20.52
CA HIS A 108 0.39 -3.89 21.28
C HIS A 108 1.89 -4.14 21.24
N ALA A 109 2.50 -4.47 22.39
CA ALA A 109 3.93 -4.79 22.50
C ALA A 109 4.88 -3.73 21.87
N GLY A 110 4.56 -2.45 22.06
CA GLY A 110 5.34 -1.34 21.49
C GLY A 110 5.11 -1.09 19.99
N GLN A 111 4.22 -1.87 19.36
CA GLN A 111 3.82 -1.71 17.96
C GLN A 111 2.62 -0.76 17.84
N PRO A 112 2.51 -0.06 16.69
CA PRO A 112 1.38 0.84 16.42
C PRO A 112 0.06 0.08 16.31
N SER A 113 -1.04 0.82 16.20
CA SER A 113 -2.33 0.20 15.92
C SER A 113 -2.38 -0.27 14.47
N TYR A 114 -2.68 -1.54 14.24
CA TYR A 114 -2.82 -2.08 12.88
C TYR A 114 -4.28 -2.23 12.44
N GLY A 115 -5.25 -1.75 13.22
CA GLY A 115 -6.64 -1.85 12.80
C GLY A 115 -7.59 -0.90 13.48
N ASN A 116 -8.74 -0.72 12.84
CA ASN A 116 -9.89 0.00 13.37
C ASN A 116 -11.05 -0.98 13.48
N ILE A 117 -11.88 -0.84 14.50
CA ILE A 117 -13.08 -1.64 14.71
C ILE A 117 -14.31 -0.73 14.78
N ALA A 118 -15.41 -1.19 14.21
CA ALA A 118 -16.71 -0.57 14.35
C ALA A 118 -17.78 -1.62 14.68
N LEU A 119 -18.90 -1.18 15.25
CA LEU A 119 -20.09 -2.00 15.41
C LEU A 119 -21.09 -1.62 14.32
N ASP A 120 -21.43 -2.55 13.45
CA ASP A 120 -22.58 -2.41 12.55
C ASP A 120 -23.83 -2.89 13.28
N ASN A 121 -24.65 -1.92 13.71
CA ASN A 121 -25.91 -2.14 14.41
C ASN A 121 -27.11 -1.72 13.55
N ARG A 122 -27.00 -1.77 12.23
CA ARG A 122 -28.14 -1.45 11.34
C ARG A 122 -29.26 -2.49 11.41
N ASP A 123 -28.92 -3.73 11.72
CA ASP A 123 -29.88 -4.77 12.11
C ASP A 123 -29.78 -4.99 13.63
N PRO A 124 -30.75 -4.48 14.44
CA PRO A 124 -30.73 -4.62 15.88
C PRO A 124 -30.84 -6.07 16.38
N LEU A 125 -31.29 -7.01 15.52
CA LEU A 125 -31.44 -8.41 15.86
C LEU A 125 -30.14 -9.21 15.62
N ALA A 126 -29.19 -8.64 14.88
CA ALA A 126 -27.94 -9.29 14.50
C ALA A 126 -26.78 -8.27 14.40
N PRO A 127 -26.37 -7.62 15.50
CA PRO A 127 -25.24 -6.71 15.49
C PRO A 127 -23.94 -7.44 15.12
N ARG A 128 -23.10 -6.81 14.30
CA ARG A 128 -21.83 -7.40 13.85
C ARG A 128 -20.67 -6.46 14.05
N TYR A 129 -19.52 -6.99 14.40
CA TYR A 129 -18.30 -6.20 14.41
C TYR A 129 -17.74 -6.12 13.00
N VAL A 130 -17.23 -4.96 12.63
CA VAL A 130 -16.50 -4.75 11.38
C VAL A 130 -15.09 -4.35 11.75
N LEU A 131 -14.12 -5.13 11.27
CA LEU A 131 -12.70 -4.94 11.51
C LEU A 131 -12.03 -4.48 10.22
N HIS A 132 -11.28 -3.39 10.29
CA HIS A 132 -10.45 -2.88 9.22
C HIS A 132 -8.98 -3.00 9.64
N VAL A 133 -8.24 -3.94 9.04
CA VAL A 133 -6.80 -4.12 9.27
C VAL A 133 -6.03 -3.36 8.19
N CYS A 134 -5.02 -2.59 8.60
CA CYS A 134 -4.27 -1.74 7.70
C CYS A 134 -2.78 -1.71 8.04
N LEU A 135 -1.97 -1.84 7.00
CA LEU A 135 -0.54 -1.55 7.01
C LEU A 135 -0.28 -0.39 6.07
N GLN A 136 0.62 0.49 6.48
CA GLN A 136 1.13 1.55 5.63
C GLN A 136 2.64 1.66 5.74
N ARG A 137 3.22 2.41 4.82
CA ARG A 137 4.58 2.94 4.92
C ARG A 137 4.56 4.35 4.40
N ARG A 138 5.14 5.25 5.19
CA ARG A 138 5.40 6.63 4.79
C ARG A 138 6.86 6.80 4.44
N TYR A 139 7.15 7.63 3.45
CA TYR A 139 8.52 8.02 3.15
C TYR A 139 8.55 9.46 2.65
N ASN A 140 9.57 10.17 3.09
CA ASN A 140 9.82 11.55 2.73
C ASN A 140 10.90 11.57 1.62
N PRO A 141 10.54 11.90 0.37
CA PRO A 141 11.50 11.95 -0.72
C PRO A 141 12.62 12.98 -0.50
N ASP A 142 12.33 14.05 0.25
CA ASP A 142 13.27 15.13 0.56
C ASP A 142 13.93 14.95 1.96
N GLY A 143 13.64 13.83 2.64
CA GLY A 143 14.13 13.52 3.99
C GLY A 143 15.53 12.89 4.06
N ALA A 144 15.90 12.44 5.25
CA ALA A 144 17.14 11.68 5.51
C ALA A 144 17.16 10.36 4.74
N SER A 145 18.33 9.74 4.56
CA SER A 145 18.50 8.51 3.75
C SER A 145 17.57 7.36 4.16
N GLU A 146 17.33 7.17 5.46
CA GLU A 146 16.41 6.14 5.96
C GLU A 146 14.93 6.43 5.70
N GLN A 147 14.59 7.69 5.40
CA GLN A 147 13.23 8.16 5.12
C GLN A 147 12.92 8.21 3.62
N ARG A 148 13.92 8.02 2.75
CA ARG A 148 13.75 8.15 1.29
C ARG A 148 13.06 6.93 0.67
N ALA A 149 12.42 7.18 -0.45
CA ALA A 149 11.80 6.14 -1.27
C ALA A 149 12.85 5.12 -1.73
N ILE A 150 12.55 3.83 -1.59
CA ILE A 150 13.26 2.76 -2.30
C ILE A 150 12.74 2.65 -3.75
N VAL A 151 11.55 3.19 -4.00
CA VAL A 151 10.96 3.27 -5.33
C VAL A 151 11.71 4.34 -6.14
N PRO A 152 12.21 4.02 -7.35
CA PRO A 152 12.87 5.00 -8.20
C PRO A 152 11.82 6.01 -8.69
N THR A 153 11.83 7.22 -8.14
CA THR A 153 10.98 8.33 -8.57
C THR A 153 11.79 9.35 -9.35
N LEU A 154 11.25 9.80 -10.48
CA LEU A 154 11.80 10.88 -11.30
C LEU A 154 10.91 12.11 -11.16
N ARG A 155 11.51 13.27 -10.88
CA ARG A 155 10.84 14.57 -10.98
C ARG A 155 11.13 15.18 -12.36
N LEU A 156 10.12 15.23 -13.22
CA LEU A 156 10.20 15.76 -14.59
C LEU A 156 9.13 16.83 -14.77
N LEU A 157 9.53 18.06 -15.11
CA LEU A 157 8.61 19.17 -15.36
C LEU A 157 7.60 19.42 -14.21
N GLY A 158 8.01 19.19 -12.96
CA GLY A 158 7.15 19.34 -11.78
C GLY A 158 6.25 18.14 -11.46
N ILE A 159 6.35 17.04 -12.20
CA ILE A 159 5.56 15.81 -12.00
C ILE A 159 6.48 14.71 -11.44
N SER A 160 6.00 13.97 -10.44
CA SER A 160 6.66 12.77 -9.93
C SER A 160 6.21 11.53 -10.72
N ILE A 161 7.16 10.73 -11.19
CA ILE A 161 6.91 9.49 -11.93
C ILE A 161 7.63 8.34 -11.22
N PRO A 162 6.94 7.30 -10.73
CA PRO A 162 5.49 7.11 -10.75
C PRO A 162 4.75 8.14 -9.89
N GLY A 163 3.52 8.47 -10.28
CA GLY A 163 2.63 9.27 -9.44
C GLY A 163 2.16 8.42 -8.27
N LEU A 164 2.57 8.77 -7.06
CA LEU A 164 2.23 8.04 -5.84
C LEU A 164 1.38 8.91 -4.92
N PRO A 165 0.51 8.31 -4.08
CA PRO A 165 -0.30 9.07 -3.12
C PRO A 165 0.60 9.82 -2.13
N GLU A 166 0.33 11.11 -1.93
CA GLU A 166 1.05 11.96 -0.98
C GLU A 166 0.09 12.51 0.07
N GLU A 167 0.51 12.47 1.33
CA GLU A 167 -0.22 12.97 2.50
C GLU A 167 0.76 13.79 3.35
N ASN A 168 0.47 15.07 3.59
CA ASN A 168 1.32 15.99 4.35
C ASN A 168 2.79 16.07 3.86
N GLY A 169 3.01 15.92 2.55
CA GLY A 169 4.35 15.96 1.94
C GLY A 169 5.14 14.65 2.04
N GLU A 170 4.55 13.60 2.61
CA GLU A 170 5.09 12.24 2.60
C GLU A 170 4.37 11.40 1.56
N VAL A 171 5.08 10.53 0.86
CA VAL A 171 4.46 9.52 0.02
C VAL A 171 3.98 8.38 0.91
N VAL A 172 2.72 7.96 0.75
CA VAL A 172 2.09 6.93 1.58
C VAL A 172 1.66 5.76 0.71
N ILE A 173 2.26 4.59 0.95
CA ILE A 173 1.78 3.32 0.38
C ILE A 173 1.02 2.59 1.47
N ARG A 174 -0.24 2.24 1.18
CA ARG A 174 -1.16 1.58 2.12
C ARG A 174 -1.77 0.34 1.50
N GLY A 175 -1.89 -0.72 2.29
CA GLY A 175 -2.71 -1.89 2.00
C GLY A 175 -3.59 -2.21 3.19
N ALA A 176 -4.85 -2.52 2.94
CA ALA A 176 -5.83 -2.77 3.98
C ALA A 176 -6.83 -3.85 3.58
N THR A 177 -7.49 -4.43 4.58
CA THR A 177 -8.55 -5.42 4.42
C THR A 177 -9.63 -5.19 5.48
N THR A 178 -10.88 -5.14 5.05
CA THR A 178 -12.04 -5.04 5.93
C THR A 178 -12.76 -6.39 5.97
N VAL A 179 -13.08 -6.88 7.17
CA VAL A 179 -13.84 -8.10 7.41
C VAL A 179 -14.96 -7.84 8.41
N THR A 180 -16.06 -8.57 8.28
CA THR A 180 -17.11 -8.64 9.30
C THR A 180 -16.85 -9.85 10.18
N LEU A 181 -16.90 -9.65 11.49
CA LEU A 181 -16.69 -10.66 12.53
C LEU A 181 -18.04 -11.11 13.12
#